data_AF-A0A976HDN9-F1
#
_entry.id   AF-A0A976HDN9-F1
#
_cell.length_a   1.000
_cell.length_b   1.000
_cell.length_c   1.000
_cell.angle_alpha   90.00
_cell.angle_beta   90.00
_cell.angle_gamma   90.00
#
_symmetry.space_group_name_H-M   'P 1'
#
loop_
_entity.id
_entity.type
_entity.pdbx_description
1 polymer ?
#
loop_
_entity_poly.entity_id
_entity_poly.type
_entity_poly.pdbx_seq_one_letter_code
_entity_poly.pdbx_strand_id
1 'polypeptide(L)'
;VLAKAVGVEVAAKGALTFDNDDLVTFEGVPAPSGNLNITIKGANGLIDNLIAMGLLPADEALMPRMMLGLFARPGAAADELTSVIEFKDGGLFANGQKLK
;
A
#
# COMPACT_ATOMS: atom_id res chain seq x y z
N VAL A 1 -10.30 -9.60 3.70
CA VAL A 1 -8.90 -9.98 3.40
C VAL A 1 -8.79 -10.14 1.90
N LEU A 2 -7.80 -9.52 1.26
CA LEU A 2 -7.62 -9.59 -0.19
C LEU A 2 -6.56 -10.62 -0.59
N ALA A 3 -5.52 -10.81 0.22
CA ALA A 3 -4.52 -11.86 0.03
C ALA A 3 -3.88 -12.26 1.37
N LYS A 4 -3.52 -13.55 1.49
CA LYS A 4 -2.68 -14.09 2.56
C LYS A 4 -1.54 -14.88 1.95
N ALA A 5 -0.31 -14.52 2.27
CA ALA A 5 0.87 -15.26 1.86
C ALA A 5 1.92 -15.19 2.97
N VAL A 6 2.47 -16.35 3.36
CA VAL A 6 3.62 -16.44 4.28
C VAL A 6 3.47 -15.57 5.55
N GLY A 7 2.28 -15.57 6.17
CA GLY A 7 2.02 -14.80 7.40
C GLY A 7 1.72 -13.32 7.21
N VAL A 8 1.78 -12.79 5.98
CA VAL A 8 1.35 -11.42 5.65
C VAL A 8 -0.12 -11.45 5.22
N GLU A 9 -0.90 -10.54 5.79
CA GLU A 9 -2.28 -10.29 5.41
C GLU A 9 -2.41 -8.89 4.79
N VAL A 10 -2.92 -8.81 3.57
CA VAL A 10 -3.25 -7.54 2.92
C VAL A 10 -4.77 -7.42 2.79
N ALA A 11 -5.30 -6.30 3.25
CA ALA A 11 -6.68 -5.92 3.08
C ALA A 11 -6.74 -4.51 2.48
N ALA A 12 -7.64 -4.28 1.54
CA ALA A 12 -7.98 -2.93 1.09
C ALA A 12 -9.50 -2.78 1.11
N LYS A 13 -9.95 -1.60 1.53
CA LYS A 13 -11.36 -1.23 1.61
C LYS A 13 -11.52 0.15 1.02
N GLY A 14 -12.46 0.30 0.10
CA GLY A 14 -12.68 1.56 -0.57
C GLY A 14 -13.72 1.43 -1.66
N ALA A 15 -14.11 2.57 -2.21
CA ALA A 15 -14.97 2.65 -3.36
C ALA A 15 -14.29 3.54 -4.39
N LEU A 16 -14.15 3.03 -5.60
CA LEU A 16 -13.64 3.75 -6.75
C LEU A 16 -14.71 3.80 -7.82
N THR A 17 -14.90 4.98 -8.40
CA THR A 17 -15.71 5.19 -9.59
C THR A 17 -14.77 5.48 -10.74
N PHE A 18 -15.02 4.87 -11.90
CA PHE A 18 -14.17 4.99 -13.07
C PHE A 18 -14.89 5.78 -14.15
N ASP A 19 -14.28 6.87 -14.60
CA ASP A 19 -14.75 7.65 -15.74
C ASP A 19 -14.16 7.09 -17.04
N ASN A 20 -15.00 6.52 -17.91
CA ASN A 20 -14.58 5.92 -19.16
C ASN A 20 -14.40 6.94 -20.29
N ASP A 21 -14.84 8.18 -20.10
CA ASP A 21 -14.65 9.26 -21.07
C ASP A 21 -13.25 9.89 -20.92
N ASP A 22 -12.66 9.81 -19.73
CA ASP A 22 -11.29 10.23 -19.46
C ASP A 22 -10.32 9.05 -19.39
N LEU A 23 -9.80 8.68 -20.56
CA LEU A 23 -8.71 7.71 -20.70
C LEU A 23 -7.33 8.37 -20.79
N VAL A 24 -7.23 9.70 -20.72
CA VAL A 24 -5.98 10.42 -20.96
C VAL A 24 -5.23 10.65 -19.65
N THR A 25 -5.94 11.02 -18.59
CA THR A 25 -5.36 11.36 -17.28
C THR A 25 -4.55 10.20 -16.67
N PHE A 26 -4.99 8.96 -16.88
CA PHE A 26 -4.31 7.75 -16.38
C PHE A 26 -3.82 6.82 -17.52
N GLU A 27 -3.31 7.40 -18.61
CA GLU A 27 -2.54 6.66 -19.65
C GLU A 27 -3.28 5.42 -20.22
N GLY A 28 -4.55 5.59 -20.57
CA GLY A 28 -5.39 4.54 -21.14
C GLY A 28 -6.27 3.79 -20.13
N VAL A 29 -6.16 4.13 -18.84
CA VAL A 29 -7.05 3.63 -17.79
C VAL A 29 -8.15 4.67 -17.52
N PRO A 30 -9.44 4.26 -17.44
CA PRO A 30 -10.52 5.13 -16.98
C PRO A 30 -10.15 5.88 -15.71
N ALA A 31 -10.33 7.19 -15.69
CA ALA A 31 -9.91 8.00 -14.54
C ALA A 31 -10.66 7.57 -13.27
N PRO A 32 -9.95 7.04 -12.25
CA PRO A 32 -10.57 6.68 -10.99
C PRO A 32 -10.85 7.93 -10.15
N SER A 33 -11.93 7.89 -9.38
CA SER A 33 -12.24 8.85 -8.32
C SER A 33 -12.75 8.11 -7.08
N GLY A 34 -12.35 8.59 -5.91
CA GLY A 34 -12.74 7.99 -4.63
C GLY A 34 -11.55 7.69 -3.74
N ASN A 35 -11.76 6.83 -2.75
CA ASN A 35 -10.74 6.51 -1.74
C ASN A 35 -10.62 5.00 -1.52
N LEU A 36 -9.42 4.60 -1.14
CA LEU A 36 -9.03 3.24 -0.86
C LEU A 36 -8.11 3.24 0.36
N ASN A 37 -8.57 2.63 1.45
CA ASN A 37 -7.74 2.36 2.62
C ASN A 37 -7.14 0.97 2.50
N ILE A 38 -5.81 0.90 2.44
CA ILE A 38 -5.02 -0.34 2.43
C ILE A 38 -4.52 -0.59 3.84
N THR A 39 -4.55 -1.84 4.27
CA THR A 39 -4.04 -2.33 5.54
C THR A 39 -3.19 -3.57 5.29
N ILE A 40 -1.96 -3.57 5.78
CA ILE A 40 -1.01 -4.65 5.68
C ILE A 40 -0.67 -5.08 7.10
N LYS A 41 -0.80 -6.37 7.41
CA LYS A 41 -0.47 -6.94 8.72
C LYS A 41 0.58 -8.04 8.55
N GLY A 42 1.51 -8.14 9.49
CA GLY A 42 2.50 -9.24 9.49
C GLY A 42 3.71 -9.00 8.59
N ALA A 43 3.81 -7.83 7.94
CA ALA A 43 4.87 -7.55 6.97
C ALA A 43 6.25 -7.43 7.65
N ASN A 44 6.34 -6.75 8.79
CA ASN A 44 7.63 -6.63 9.49
C ASN A 44 8.03 -7.97 10.13
N GLY A 45 7.07 -8.72 10.69
CA GLY A 45 7.30 -10.04 11.26
C GLY A 45 7.75 -11.06 10.21
N LEU A 46 7.22 -11.01 8.99
CA LEU A 46 7.75 -11.83 7.89
C LEU A 46 9.21 -11.45 7.57
N ILE A 47 9.51 -10.16 7.43
CA ILE A 47 10.87 -9.68 7.16
C ILE A 47 11.84 -10.15 8.25
N ASP A 48 11.47 -10.03 9.53
CA ASP A 48 12.28 -10.51 10.65
C ASP A 48 12.54 -12.03 10.58
N ASN A 49 11.51 -12.81 10.24
CA ASN A 49 11.66 -14.26 10.09
C ASN A 49 12.59 -14.63 8.92
N LEU A 50 12.51 -13.93 7.79
CA LEU A 50 13.39 -14.17 6.64
C LEU A 50 14.85 -13.84 6.95
N ILE A 51 15.09 -12.76 7.72
CA ILE A 51 16.42 -12.42 8.21
C ILE A 51 16.93 -13.49 9.18
N ALA A 52 16.10 -13.90 10.14
CA ALA A 52 16.47 -14.93 11.12
C ALA A 52 16.80 -16.29 10.47
N MET A 53 16.14 -16.62 9.35
CA MET A 53 16.41 -17.83 8.56
C MET A 53 17.63 -17.68 7.62
N GLY A 54 18.24 -16.50 7.54
CA GLY A 54 19.34 -16.21 6.61
C GLY A 54 18.94 -16.17 5.14
N LEU A 55 17.63 -16.09 4.84
CA LEU A 55 17.09 -16.04 3.49
C LEU A 55 17.03 -14.62 2.92
N LEU A 56 17.11 -13.61 3.79
CA LEU A 56 17.13 -12.20 3.42
C LEU A 56 18.22 -11.47 4.22
N PRO A 57 19.20 -10.82 3.58
CA PRO A 57 20.15 -9.97 4.27
C PRO A 57 19.44 -8.79 4.96
N ALA A 58 19.84 -8.47 6.19
CA ALA A 58 19.26 -7.36 6.95
C ALA A 58 19.37 -6.02 6.20
N ASP A 59 20.47 -5.79 5.46
CA ASP A 59 20.67 -4.58 4.67
C ASP A 59 19.67 -4.47 3.50
N GLU A 60 19.28 -5.60 2.91
CA GLU A 60 18.27 -5.65 1.85
C GLU A 60 16.85 -5.42 2.40
N ALA A 61 16.61 -5.72 3.69
CA ALA A 61 15.35 -5.46 4.36
C ALA A 61 15.13 -3.98 4.76
N LEU A 62 16.20 -3.18 4.82
CA LEU A 62 16.12 -1.76 5.19
C LEU A 62 15.37 -0.93 4.14
N MET A 63 15.64 -1.16 2.86
CA MET A 63 14.98 -0.43 1.76
C MET A 63 13.45 -0.65 1.72
N PRO A 64 12.95 -1.91 1.75
CA PRO A 64 11.53 -2.20 1.86
C PRO A 64 10.88 -1.57 3.11
N ARG A 65 11.56 -1.64 4.26
CA ARG A 65 11.04 -1.04 5.51
C ARG A 65 10.93 0.48 5.43
N MET A 66 11.93 1.14 4.85
CA MET A 66 11.87 2.59 4.61
C MET A 66 10.75 2.96 3.64
N MET A 67 10.61 2.23 2.53
CA MET A 67 9.52 2.44 1.57
C MET A 67 8.15 2.26 2.22
N LEU A 68 7.97 1.21 3.03
CA LEU A 68 6.75 0.99 3.80
C LEU A 68 6.49 2.15 4.77
N GLY A 69 7.51 2.71 5.41
CA GLY A 69 7.38 3.86 6.30
C GLY A 69 7.08 5.19 5.58
N LEU A 70 7.46 5.34 4.31
CA LEU A 70 7.16 6.53 3.51
C LEU A 70 5.71 6.55 3.02
N PHE A 71 5.17 5.39 2.66
CA PHE A 71 3.84 5.28 2.04
C PHE A 71 2.77 4.67 2.93
N ALA A 72 3.13 4.11 4.09
CA ALA A 72 2.19 3.59 5.07
C ALA A 72 2.46 4.19 6.45
N ARG A 73 1.39 4.35 7.21
CA ARG A 73 1.37 4.82 8.59
C ARG A 73 1.14 3.64 9.53
N PRO A 74 1.66 3.68 10.77
CA PRO A 74 1.34 2.68 11.78
C PRO A 74 -0.19 2.54 11.93
N GLY A 75 -0.68 1.29 11.90
CA GLY A 75 -2.08 0.95 12.11
C GLY A 75 -2.42 0.76 13.59
N ALA A 76 -3.55 0.11 13.87
CA ALA A 76 -4.06 -0.05 15.23
C ALA A 76 -3.39 -1.17 16.03
N ALA A 77 -2.80 -2.16 15.34
CA ALA A 77 -2.15 -3.32 15.95
C ALA A 77 -0.62 -3.29 15.78
N ALA A 78 0.06 -4.11 16.59
CA ALA A 78 1.48 -4.39 16.40
C ALA A 78 1.69 -5.05 15.03
N ASP A 79 2.68 -4.56 14.28
CA ASP A 79 2.95 -4.98 12.90
C ASP A 79 1.75 -4.80 11.94
N GLU A 80 1.01 -3.69 12.10
CA GLU A 80 0.00 -3.23 11.16
C GLU A 80 0.43 -1.91 10.54
N LEU A 81 0.32 -1.83 9.22
CA LEU A 81 0.58 -0.64 8.41
C LEU A 81 -0.68 -0.31 7.62
N THR A 82 -1.06 0.96 7.60
CA THR A 82 -2.25 1.46 6.90
C THR A 82 -1.85 2.57 5.92
N SER A 83 -2.49 2.62 4.77
CA SER A 83 -2.25 3.67 3.77
C SER A 83 -3.55 4.06 3.11
N VAL A 84 -3.85 5.36 3.09
CA VAL A 84 -5.04 5.88 2.41
C VAL A 84 -4.64 6.40 1.05
N ILE A 85 -5.13 5.74 0.00
CA ILE A 85 -5.00 6.19 -1.38
C ILE A 85 -6.28 6.94 -1.74
N GLU A 86 -6.14 8.15 -2.27
CA GLU A 86 -7.25 8.98 -2.70
C GLU A 86 -7.02 9.43 -4.14
N PHE A 87 -8.06 9.28 -4.96
CA PHE A 87 -8.11 9.77 -6.32
C PHE A 87 -9.15 10.87 -6.39
N LYS A 88 -8.70 12.09 -6.65
CA LYS A 88 -9.58 13.27 -6.77
C LYS A 88 -8.93 14.31 -7.67
N ASP A 89 -9.76 15.12 -8.32
CA ASP A 89 -9.31 16.23 -9.17
C ASP A 89 -8.28 15.79 -10.24
N GLY A 90 -8.40 14.56 -10.73
CA GLY A 90 -7.45 13.95 -11.68
C GLY A 90 -6.06 13.61 -11.10
N GLY A 91 -5.86 13.78 -9.79
CA GLY A 91 -4.61 13.51 -9.08
C GLY A 91 -4.65 12.23 -8.24
N LEU A 92 -3.46 11.68 -7.98
CA LEU A 92 -3.25 10.55 -7.08
C LEU A 92 -2.62 11.05 -5.78
N PHE A 93 -3.27 10.73 -4.66
CA PHE A 93 -2.80 11.09 -3.34
C PHE A 93 -2.59 9.84 -2.50
N ALA A 94 -1.48 9.79 -1.77
CA ALA A 94 -1.24 8.79 -0.73
C ALA A 94 -1.07 9.50 0.60
N ASN A 95 -1.89 9.15 1.58
CA ASN A 95 -1.89 9.75 2.91
C ASN A 95 -2.03 11.29 2.90
N GLY A 96 -2.70 11.83 1.87
CA GLY A 96 -2.86 13.27 1.63
C GLY A 96 -1.68 13.94 0.90
N GLN A 97 -0.60 13.20 0.61
CA GLN A 97 0.51 13.69 -0.21
C GLN A 97 0.25 13.41 -1.69
N LYS A 98 0.39 14.43 -2.52
CA LYS A 98 0.23 14.30 -3.98
C LYS A 98 1.40 13.50 -4.55
N LEU A 99 1.10 12.40 -5.23
CA LEU A 99 2.06 11.55 -5.94
C LEU A 99 2.07 11.83 -7.44
N LYS A 100 0.89 12.14 -8.02
CA LYS A 100 0.72 12.52 -9.43
C LYS A 100 -0.32 13.64 -9.50
#